data_AF-A0A956FT97-F1
#
_entry.id   AF-A0A956FT97-F1
#
_cell.length_a   1.000
_cell.length_b   1.000
_cell.length_c   1.000
_cell.angle_alpha   90.00
_cell.angle_beta   90.00
_cell.angle_gamma   90.00
#
_symmetry.space_group_name_H-M   'P 1'
#
loop_
_entity.id
_entity.type
_entity.pdbx_description
1 polymer ?
#
loop_
_entity_poly.entity_id
_entity_poly.type
_entity_poly.pdbx_seq_one_letter_code
_entity_poly.pdbx_strand_id
1 'polypeptide(L)'
;RIVPPILRGERVAALAITEPGAGSDVTGIRTRAVRDGDSYVLNGAKTFITSGVRADMVTVLARTGDDPHGGLTFFAVDLASPGFHVSRALKKHGWWASDTAELAFEDVRVPVANRIGDEDGGWPIARTSLGHERAANSLSGATMYRRVVDELIELARDPSGLGPAMAQTAARRRHTFACHQALRLPMFCCGDPEPLPPEPPPAGLAALQGIPVSGGVVEGPARVARTPAEASAMRPGEILVVPYTDAGWTPYFGVAAGLATEIGGTLSHGAVVARELGLPAVVDLRRATERLRTGQRVRLDADAGVLQALEP
;
A
#
# COMPACT_ATOMS: atom_id res chain seq x y z
N ARG A 1 -8.48 -20.90 -10.11
CA ARG A 1 -9.91 -20.96 -9.71
C ARG A 1 -10.50 -19.58 -9.45
N ILE A 2 -9.93 -18.81 -8.51
CA ILE A 2 -10.54 -17.55 -8.03
C ILE A 2 -10.18 -16.34 -8.90
N VAL A 3 -8.88 -16.12 -9.17
CA VAL A 3 -8.38 -14.90 -9.80
C VAL A 3 -8.85 -14.70 -11.27
N PRO A 4 -8.80 -15.70 -12.17
CA PRO A 4 -9.10 -15.43 -13.58
C PRO A 4 -10.52 -14.90 -13.87
N PRO A 5 -11.61 -15.43 -13.27
CA PRO A 5 -12.95 -14.84 -13.42
C PRO A 5 -13.07 -13.41 -12.89
N ILE A 6 -12.33 -13.08 -11.81
CA ILE A 6 -12.28 -11.72 -11.27
C ILE A 6 -11.61 -10.78 -12.28
N LEU A 7 -10.46 -11.18 -12.84
CA LEU A 7 -9.76 -10.38 -13.86
C LEU A 7 -10.55 -10.20 -15.15
N ARG A 8 -11.49 -11.12 -15.46
CA ARG A 8 -12.41 -10.99 -16.60
C ARG A 8 -13.68 -10.19 -16.26
N GLY A 9 -13.89 -9.80 -15.00
CA GLY A 9 -15.10 -9.08 -14.57
C GLY A 9 -16.35 -9.93 -14.42
N GLU A 10 -16.21 -11.26 -14.48
CA GLU A 10 -17.32 -12.20 -14.30
C GLU A 10 -17.68 -12.36 -12.82
N ARG A 11 -16.74 -12.02 -11.92
CA ARG A 11 -16.93 -12.06 -10.48
C ARG A 11 -16.31 -10.84 -9.80
N VAL A 12 -16.90 -10.42 -8.69
CA VAL A 12 -16.41 -9.36 -7.81
C VAL A 12 -15.85 -9.98 -6.55
N ALA A 13 -14.69 -9.50 -6.11
CA ALA A 13 -14.10 -9.89 -4.84
C ALA A 13 -14.01 -8.70 -3.87
N ALA A 14 -14.16 -8.97 -2.59
CA ALA A 14 -13.95 -8.01 -1.51
C ALA A 14 -12.87 -8.50 -0.53
N LEU A 15 -12.28 -7.56 0.21
CA LEU A 15 -11.34 -7.85 1.30
C LEU A 15 -12.02 -7.54 2.63
N ALA A 16 -12.06 -8.51 3.54
CA ALA A 16 -12.66 -8.35 4.85
C ALA A 16 -11.66 -8.60 5.98
N ILE A 17 -11.09 -7.49 6.47
CA ILE A 17 -10.20 -7.45 7.63
C ILE A 17 -10.93 -6.81 8.82
N THR A 18 -11.39 -5.57 8.64
CA THR A 18 -11.96 -4.72 9.68
C THR A 18 -13.21 -5.30 10.33
N GLU A 19 -13.29 -5.13 11.65
CA GLU A 19 -14.40 -5.54 12.50
C GLU A 19 -14.98 -4.32 13.22
N PRO A 20 -16.24 -4.40 13.70
CA PRO A 20 -16.83 -3.33 14.50
C PRO A 20 -15.97 -2.92 15.70
N GLY A 21 -15.26 -3.88 16.30
CA GLY A 21 -14.37 -3.65 17.45
C GLY A 21 -12.89 -3.50 17.12
N ALA A 22 -12.47 -3.66 15.85
CA ALA A 22 -11.06 -3.70 15.47
C ALA A 22 -10.84 -3.15 14.05
N GLY A 23 -10.32 -1.92 13.98
CA GLY A 23 -10.00 -1.21 12.73
C GLY A 23 -8.50 -1.02 12.55
N SER A 24 -7.94 -0.01 13.22
CA SER A 24 -6.50 0.27 13.20
C SER A 24 -5.66 -0.84 13.84
N ASP A 25 -6.21 -1.49 14.87
CA ASP A 25 -5.62 -2.69 15.48
C ASP A 25 -6.11 -3.95 14.76
N VAL A 26 -5.43 -4.32 13.68
CA VAL A 26 -5.76 -5.52 12.90
C VAL A 26 -5.53 -6.81 13.70
N THR A 27 -4.62 -6.79 14.67
CA THR A 27 -4.31 -7.96 15.49
C THR A 27 -5.35 -8.22 16.57
N GLY A 28 -6.17 -7.22 16.89
CA GLY A 28 -7.29 -7.30 17.82
C GLY A 28 -8.57 -7.92 17.26
N ILE A 29 -8.58 -8.40 16.01
CA ILE A 29 -9.77 -9.02 15.41
C ILE A 29 -10.20 -10.30 16.16
N ARG A 30 -11.50 -10.59 16.13
CA ARG A 30 -12.14 -11.66 16.90
C ARG A 30 -12.86 -12.70 16.05
N THR A 31 -13.15 -12.43 14.78
CA THR A 31 -13.71 -13.44 13.86
C THR A 31 -12.83 -14.67 13.92
N ARG A 32 -13.40 -15.83 14.27
CA ARG A 32 -12.66 -17.06 14.54
C ARG A 32 -12.94 -18.09 13.46
N ALA A 33 -11.91 -18.82 13.06
CA ALA A 33 -11.98 -19.98 12.18
C ALA A 33 -11.43 -21.19 12.92
N VAL A 34 -12.29 -22.17 13.22
CA VAL A 34 -11.89 -23.38 13.93
C VAL A 34 -11.79 -24.54 12.94
N ARG A 35 -10.65 -25.23 12.93
CA ARG A 35 -10.43 -26.38 12.06
C ARG A 35 -11.34 -27.54 12.48
N ASP A 36 -12.08 -28.09 11.53
CA ASP A 36 -12.99 -29.24 11.67
C ASP A 36 -12.76 -30.18 10.48
N GLY A 37 -11.88 -31.18 10.68
CA GLY A 37 -11.51 -32.15 9.64
C GLY A 37 -10.80 -31.53 8.43
N ASP A 38 -11.48 -31.52 7.28
CA ASP A 38 -11.01 -30.97 6.01
C ASP A 38 -11.50 -29.53 5.73
N SER A 39 -12.15 -28.92 6.73
CA SER A 39 -12.78 -27.61 6.65
C SER A 39 -12.47 -26.77 7.89
N TYR A 40 -12.85 -25.50 7.84
CA TYR A 40 -12.90 -24.59 8.98
C TYR A 40 -14.34 -24.11 9.17
N VAL A 41 -14.72 -23.87 10.42
CA VAL A 41 -15.99 -23.24 10.79
C VAL A 41 -15.71 -21.81 11.21
N LEU A 42 -16.23 -20.85 10.44
CA LEU A 42 -16.01 -19.42 10.65
C LEU A 42 -17.20 -18.79 11.37
N ASN A 43 -16.89 -18.03 12.43
CA ASN A 43 -17.86 -17.28 13.21
C ASN A 43 -17.35 -15.85 13.49
N GLY A 44 -18.19 -14.84 13.27
CA GLY A 44 -17.83 -13.45 13.56
C GLY A 44 -18.54 -12.43 12.68
N ALA A 45 -17.98 -11.23 12.60
CA ALA A 45 -18.54 -10.14 11.82
C ALA A 45 -17.45 -9.22 11.28
N LYS A 46 -17.72 -8.62 10.13
CA LYS A 46 -16.84 -7.65 9.45
C LYS A 46 -17.64 -6.40 9.10
N THR A 47 -16.97 -5.24 9.07
CA THR A 47 -17.62 -3.97 8.72
C THR A 47 -16.73 -3.10 7.86
N PHE A 48 -17.33 -2.13 7.18
CA PHE A 48 -16.69 -1.28 6.18
C PHE A 48 -16.13 -2.05 4.97
N ILE A 49 -16.80 -3.14 4.58
CA ILE A 49 -16.32 -3.99 3.49
C ILE A 49 -16.76 -3.42 2.14
N THR A 50 -15.84 -2.74 1.47
CA THR A 50 -16.01 -2.20 0.11
C THR A 50 -16.35 -3.33 -0.88
N SER A 51 -17.37 -3.10 -1.72
CA SER A 51 -17.96 -4.10 -2.62
C SER A 51 -18.63 -5.29 -1.93
N GLY A 52 -18.75 -5.28 -0.59
CA GLY A 52 -19.25 -6.42 0.17
C GLY A 52 -20.73 -6.73 -0.01
N VAL A 53 -21.53 -5.84 -0.62
CA VAL A 53 -22.94 -6.12 -0.93
C VAL A 53 -23.06 -6.95 -2.20
N ARG A 54 -22.17 -6.71 -3.16
CA ARG A 54 -22.23 -7.25 -4.53
C ARG A 54 -21.12 -8.25 -4.86
N ALA A 55 -20.25 -8.54 -3.91
CA ALA A 55 -19.17 -9.50 -4.10
C ALA A 55 -19.73 -10.91 -4.36
N ASP A 56 -19.02 -11.72 -5.14
CA ASP A 56 -19.26 -13.16 -5.26
C ASP A 56 -18.39 -13.94 -4.27
N MET A 57 -17.30 -13.33 -3.81
CA MET A 57 -16.39 -13.91 -2.85
C MET A 57 -15.73 -12.83 -1.97
N VAL A 58 -15.48 -13.16 -0.72
CA VAL A 58 -14.72 -12.32 0.22
C VAL A 58 -13.45 -13.03 0.66
N THR A 59 -12.32 -12.34 0.60
CA THR A 59 -11.08 -12.75 1.27
C THR A 59 -11.16 -12.29 2.73
N VAL A 60 -11.38 -13.21 3.65
CA VAL A 60 -11.64 -12.94 5.07
C VAL A 60 -10.41 -13.23 5.90
N LEU A 61 -9.97 -12.26 6.71
CA LEU A 61 -8.98 -12.50 7.77
C LEU A 61 -9.70 -12.96 9.05
N ALA A 62 -9.35 -14.14 9.55
CA ALA A 62 -9.92 -14.70 10.76
C ALA A 62 -8.82 -15.28 11.67
N ARG A 63 -9.16 -15.48 12.94
CA ARG A 63 -8.30 -16.01 13.98
C ARG A 63 -8.37 -17.55 14.01
N THR A 64 -7.23 -18.19 13.83
CA THR A 64 -7.03 -19.65 13.94
C THR A 64 -6.26 -20.04 15.22
N GLY A 65 -5.42 -19.14 15.72
CA GLY A 65 -4.65 -19.30 16.96
C GLY A 65 -4.77 -18.11 17.92
N ASP A 66 -4.26 -18.28 19.14
CA ASP A 66 -4.39 -17.26 20.20
C ASP A 66 -3.29 -16.18 20.15
N ASP A 67 -2.20 -16.42 19.41
CA ASP A 67 -1.17 -15.39 19.20
C ASP A 67 -1.74 -14.20 18.42
N PRO A 68 -1.52 -12.94 18.86
CA PRO A 68 -2.07 -11.76 18.18
C PRO A 68 -1.66 -11.63 16.71
N HIS A 69 -0.43 -12.04 16.35
CA HIS A 69 0.12 -11.92 15.00
C HIS A 69 0.13 -13.26 14.27
N GLY A 70 0.67 -14.29 14.90
CA GLY A 70 0.76 -15.67 14.42
C GLY A 70 -0.48 -16.50 14.73
N GLY A 71 -1.63 -15.88 14.97
CA GLY A 71 -2.91 -16.57 15.12
C GLY A 71 -3.91 -16.22 14.02
N LEU A 72 -3.45 -15.60 12.93
CA LEU A 72 -4.30 -15.03 11.87
C LEU A 72 -4.16 -15.82 10.58
N THR A 73 -5.27 -16.09 9.89
CA THR A 73 -5.31 -16.83 8.62
C THR A 73 -6.30 -16.20 7.65
N PHE A 74 -5.96 -16.19 6.35
CA PHE A 74 -6.87 -15.75 5.30
C PHE A 74 -7.64 -16.90 4.69
N PHE A 75 -8.91 -16.64 4.38
CA PHE A 75 -9.83 -17.58 3.75
C PHE A 75 -10.54 -16.93 2.57
N ALA A 76 -10.67 -17.66 1.46
CA ALA A 76 -11.58 -17.32 0.39
C ALA A 76 -12.98 -17.89 0.68
N VAL A 77 -13.92 -17.01 1.02
CA VAL A 77 -15.29 -17.38 1.39
C VAL A 77 -16.25 -16.95 0.29
N ASP A 78 -17.04 -17.89 -0.23
CA ASP A 78 -18.11 -17.59 -1.18
C ASP A 78 -19.30 -16.98 -0.43
N LEU A 79 -19.92 -15.93 -0.97
CA LEU A 79 -21.09 -15.32 -0.31
C LEU A 79 -22.31 -16.26 -0.32
N ALA A 80 -22.34 -17.25 -1.22
CA ALA A 80 -23.37 -18.27 -1.25
C ALA A 80 -23.18 -19.36 -0.18
N SER A 81 -22.08 -19.32 0.59
CA SER A 81 -21.85 -20.30 1.67
C SER A 81 -22.95 -20.20 2.73
N PRO A 82 -23.55 -21.32 3.15
CA PRO A 82 -24.53 -21.33 4.25
C PRO A 82 -23.95 -20.66 5.51
N GLY A 83 -24.76 -19.82 6.17
CA GLY A 83 -24.38 -19.05 7.35
C GLY A 83 -23.65 -17.73 7.07
N PHE A 84 -23.33 -17.43 5.81
CA PHE A 84 -22.81 -16.13 5.42
C PHE A 84 -23.96 -15.15 5.18
N HIS A 85 -23.86 -13.96 5.76
CA HIS A 85 -24.89 -12.92 5.61
C HIS A 85 -24.28 -11.55 5.30
N VAL A 86 -24.85 -10.85 4.33
CA VAL A 86 -24.70 -9.40 4.19
C VAL A 86 -25.70 -8.74 5.13
N SER A 87 -25.29 -8.44 6.35
CA SER A 87 -26.18 -7.93 7.40
C SER A 87 -26.77 -6.56 7.04
N ARG A 88 -25.96 -5.68 6.45
CA ARG A 88 -26.39 -4.31 6.13
C ARG A 88 -25.53 -3.66 5.05
N ALA A 89 -26.18 -2.96 4.12
CA ALA A 89 -25.54 -2.00 3.24
C ALA A 89 -25.40 -0.64 3.94
N LEU A 90 -24.19 -0.09 4.01
CA LEU A 90 -23.90 1.13 4.74
C LEU A 90 -24.22 2.40 3.93
N LYS A 91 -25.00 3.30 4.54
CA LYS A 91 -25.18 4.69 4.06
C LYS A 91 -23.97 5.51 4.49
N LYS A 92 -23.29 6.13 3.53
CA LYS A 92 -21.99 6.80 3.72
C LYS A 92 -22.05 8.27 3.37
N HIS A 93 -21.18 9.08 3.96
CA HIS A 93 -21.04 10.49 3.61
C HIS A 93 -20.52 10.71 2.18
N GLY A 94 -19.57 9.88 1.72
CA GLY A 94 -19.01 9.91 0.37
C GLY A 94 -18.90 8.50 -0.23
N TRP A 95 -18.21 8.38 -1.37
CA TRP A 95 -18.04 7.10 -2.11
C TRP A 95 -19.38 6.38 -2.36
N TRP A 96 -20.41 7.13 -2.76
CA TRP A 96 -21.77 6.59 -2.91
C TRP A 96 -21.88 5.51 -3.98
N ALA A 97 -21.07 5.60 -5.04
CA ALA A 97 -21.03 4.61 -6.12
C ALA A 97 -20.38 3.28 -5.70
N SER A 98 -19.60 3.28 -4.63
CA SER A 98 -19.01 2.07 -4.06
C SER A 98 -19.92 1.55 -2.97
N ASP A 99 -20.55 0.39 -3.16
CA ASP A 99 -21.27 -0.25 -2.08
C ASP A 99 -20.31 -0.67 -0.96
N THR A 100 -20.84 -0.76 0.26
CA THR A 100 -20.05 -1.10 1.45
C THR A 100 -20.95 -1.84 2.42
N ALA A 101 -20.48 -2.95 2.97
CA ALA A 101 -21.28 -3.84 3.77
C ALA A 101 -20.76 -4.05 5.20
N GLU A 102 -21.69 -4.37 6.08
CA GLU A 102 -21.46 -5.23 7.24
C GLU A 102 -21.76 -6.68 6.86
N LEU A 103 -20.87 -7.58 7.26
CA LEU A 103 -20.95 -9.01 7.01
C LEU A 103 -21.02 -9.77 8.33
N ALA A 104 -21.79 -10.86 8.37
CA ALA A 104 -21.85 -11.79 9.49
C ALA A 104 -21.56 -13.22 9.01
N PHE A 105 -20.93 -13.99 9.89
CA PHE A 105 -20.56 -15.38 9.69
C PHE A 105 -21.11 -16.18 10.87
N GLU A 106 -22.03 -17.09 10.59
CA GLU A 106 -22.66 -17.99 11.56
C GLU A 106 -22.41 -19.43 11.13
N ASP A 107 -21.44 -20.09 11.76
CA ASP A 107 -21.01 -21.46 11.46
C ASP A 107 -20.70 -21.73 9.98
N VAL A 108 -20.08 -20.76 9.31
CA VAL A 108 -19.76 -20.85 7.89
C VAL A 108 -18.67 -21.90 7.66
N ARG A 109 -19.00 -22.99 6.97
CA ARG A 109 -18.02 -24.01 6.59
C ARG A 109 -17.22 -23.60 5.37
N VAL A 110 -15.89 -23.59 5.52
CA VAL A 110 -14.92 -23.22 4.47
C VAL A 110 -13.90 -24.35 4.31
N PRO A 111 -13.77 -24.97 3.12
CA PRO A 111 -12.78 -26.02 2.91
C PRO A 111 -11.36 -25.56 3.18
N VAL A 112 -10.48 -26.43 3.69
CA VAL A 112 -9.04 -26.14 3.90
C VAL A 112 -8.39 -25.68 2.59
N ALA A 113 -8.83 -26.20 1.43
CA ALA A 113 -8.36 -25.80 0.11
C ALA A 113 -8.71 -24.33 -0.27
N ASN A 114 -9.55 -23.65 0.50
CA ASN A 114 -9.85 -22.23 0.36
C ASN A 114 -9.03 -21.34 1.32
N ARG A 115 -8.17 -21.93 2.17
CA ARG A 115 -7.17 -21.19 2.94
C ARG A 115 -6.15 -20.57 2.00
N ILE A 116 -5.84 -19.30 2.22
CA ILE A 116 -4.84 -18.56 1.44
C ILE A 116 -3.56 -18.50 2.26
N GLY A 117 -2.52 -19.17 1.77
CA GLY A 117 -1.27 -19.37 2.50
C GLY A 117 -1.36 -20.44 3.57
N ASP A 118 -0.43 -20.40 4.52
CA ASP A 118 -0.38 -21.33 5.64
C ASP A 118 -1.37 -20.93 6.74
N GLU A 119 -1.79 -21.91 7.54
CA GLU A 119 -2.48 -21.62 8.80
C GLU A 119 -1.55 -20.79 9.67
N ASP A 120 -2.11 -19.77 10.32
CA ASP A 120 -1.39 -18.78 11.12
C ASP A 120 -0.40 -17.90 10.31
N GLY A 121 -0.36 -18.05 8.99
CA GLY A 121 0.46 -17.29 8.04
C GLY A 121 -0.20 -16.01 7.50
N GLY A 122 -1.33 -15.57 8.07
CA GLY A 122 -2.13 -14.46 7.57
C GLY A 122 -1.52 -13.09 7.82
N TRP A 123 -0.72 -12.91 8.88
CA TRP A 123 -0.15 -11.60 9.23
C TRP A 123 0.84 -11.04 8.19
N PRO A 124 1.80 -11.81 7.66
CA PRO A 124 2.61 -11.37 6.52
C PRO A 124 1.76 -10.96 5.32
N ILE A 125 0.74 -11.74 4.97
CA ILE A 125 -0.16 -11.46 3.84
C ILE A 125 -0.91 -10.13 4.06
N ALA A 126 -1.43 -9.91 5.28
CA ALA A 126 -2.15 -8.69 5.64
C ALA A 126 -1.24 -7.46 5.50
N ARG A 127 -0.01 -7.54 6.04
CA ARG A 127 0.98 -6.45 5.92
C ARG A 127 1.35 -6.15 4.47
N THR A 128 1.54 -7.17 3.64
CA THR A 128 1.81 -6.98 2.20
C THR A 128 0.63 -6.32 1.50
N SER A 129 -0.59 -6.82 1.71
CA SER A 129 -1.81 -6.27 1.09
C SER A 129 -2.04 -4.81 1.49
N LEU A 130 -1.95 -4.50 2.79
CA LEU A 130 -2.16 -3.14 3.31
C LEU A 130 -1.02 -2.19 2.89
N GLY A 131 0.22 -2.70 2.77
CA GLY A 131 1.34 -1.93 2.23
C GLY A 131 1.10 -1.52 0.78
N HIS A 132 0.64 -2.46 -0.06
CA HIS A 132 0.30 -2.18 -1.45
C HIS A 132 -0.86 -1.17 -1.56
N GLU A 133 -1.91 -1.34 -0.75
CA GLU A 133 -3.05 -0.43 -0.72
C GLU A 133 -2.64 1.02 -0.41
N ARG A 134 -1.77 1.23 0.58
CA ARG A 134 -1.29 2.58 0.97
C ARG A 134 -0.53 3.26 -0.17
N ALA A 135 0.28 2.52 -0.91
CA ALA A 135 1.00 3.05 -2.06
C ALA A 135 0.03 3.47 -3.18
N ALA A 136 -0.94 2.60 -3.53
CA ALA A 136 -1.92 2.88 -4.57
C ALA A 136 -2.86 4.07 -4.24
N ASN A 137 -3.30 4.17 -2.98
CA ASN A 137 -4.14 5.28 -2.52
C ASN A 137 -3.43 6.63 -2.59
N SER A 138 -2.12 6.67 -2.32
CA SER A 138 -1.31 7.90 -2.39
C SER A 138 -1.27 8.48 -3.81
N LEU A 139 -1.12 7.62 -4.82
CA LEU A 139 -1.11 8.03 -6.23
C LEU A 139 -2.47 8.58 -6.69
N SER A 140 -3.56 7.89 -6.29
CA SER A 140 -4.92 8.31 -6.61
C SER A 140 -5.26 9.68 -6.00
N GLY A 141 -4.84 9.90 -4.75
CA GLY A 141 -5.00 11.18 -4.05
C GLY A 141 -4.27 12.32 -4.73
N ALA A 142 -3.01 12.11 -5.14
CA ALA A 142 -2.21 13.13 -5.84
C ALA A 142 -2.84 13.55 -7.17
N THR A 143 -3.37 12.58 -7.92
CA THR A 143 -4.04 12.84 -9.21
C THR A 143 -5.34 13.64 -9.03
N MET A 144 -6.16 13.27 -8.04
CA MET A 144 -7.37 14.01 -7.71
C MET A 144 -7.05 15.45 -7.26
N TYR A 145 -6.05 15.60 -6.40
CA TYR A 145 -5.60 16.90 -5.90
C TYR A 145 -5.12 17.80 -7.04
N ARG A 146 -4.31 17.27 -7.96
CA ARG A 146 -3.83 18.03 -9.12
C ARG A 146 -4.97 18.58 -9.97
N ARG A 147 -5.97 17.74 -10.28
CA ARG A 147 -7.15 18.16 -11.04
C ARG A 147 -7.91 19.29 -10.34
N VAL A 148 -8.10 19.19 -9.03
CA VAL A 148 -8.78 20.23 -8.25
C VAL A 148 -8.00 21.55 -8.27
N VAL A 149 -6.67 21.49 -8.11
CA VAL A 149 -5.82 22.68 -8.16
C VAL A 149 -5.83 23.33 -9.54
N ASP A 150 -5.73 22.55 -10.61
CA ASP A 150 -5.79 23.08 -11.98
C ASP A 150 -7.15 23.78 -12.23
N GLU A 151 -8.26 23.17 -11.80
CA GLU A 151 -9.59 23.81 -11.88
C GLU A 151 -9.69 25.11 -11.06
N LEU A 152 -9.07 25.17 -9.88
CA LEU A 152 -9.03 26.38 -9.05
C LEU A 152 -8.19 27.49 -9.70
N ILE A 153 -7.08 27.14 -10.33
CA ILE A 153 -6.23 28.08 -11.05
C ILE A 153 -6.98 28.66 -12.26
N GLU A 154 -7.67 27.82 -13.03
CA GLU A 154 -8.52 28.27 -14.14
C GLU A 154 -9.59 29.25 -13.65
N LEU A 155 -10.29 28.89 -12.56
CA LEU A 155 -11.32 29.73 -11.98
C LEU A 155 -10.78 31.08 -11.49
N ALA A 156 -9.58 31.08 -10.88
CA ALA A 156 -8.94 32.30 -10.40
C ALA A 156 -8.45 33.22 -11.53
N ARG A 157 -8.17 32.67 -12.71
CA ARG A 157 -7.73 33.42 -13.90
C ARG A 157 -8.88 33.96 -14.74
N ASP A 158 -10.13 33.59 -14.44
CA ASP A 158 -11.28 34.01 -15.24
C ASP A 158 -11.53 35.54 -15.10
N PRO A 159 -11.39 36.30 -16.20
CA PRO A 159 -11.54 37.76 -16.17
C PRO A 159 -12.99 38.22 -15.96
N SER A 160 -13.98 37.33 -16.09
CA SER A 160 -15.40 37.62 -15.83
C SER A 160 -15.78 37.56 -14.34
N GLY A 161 -14.83 37.17 -13.47
CA GLY A 161 -15.02 37.04 -12.04
C GLY A 161 -15.61 35.68 -11.60
N LEU A 162 -15.53 35.39 -10.30
CA LEU A 162 -15.85 34.06 -9.76
C LEU A 162 -17.32 33.64 -9.97
N GLY A 163 -18.27 34.58 -10.00
CA GLY A 163 -19.71 34.29 -10.05
C GLY A 163 -20.15 33.54 -11.32
N PRO A 164 -20.00 34.15 -12.51
CA PRO A 164 -20.33 33.52 -13.79
C PRO A 164 -19.54 32.22 -14.03
N ALA A 165 -18.25 32.23 -13.72
CA ALA A 165 -17.35 31.10 -13.88
C ALA A 165 -17.70 29.91 -12.97
N MET A 166 -18.07 30.17 -11.70
CA MET A 166 -18.56 29.15 -10.76
C MET A 166 -19.91 28.60 -11.19
N ALA A 167 -20.84 29.44 -11.66
CA ALA A 167 -22.15 28.99 -12.14
C ALA A 167 -22.01 28.05 -13.33
N GLN A 168 -21.15 28.39 -14.30
CA GLN A 168 -20.86 27.53 -15.44
C GLN A 168 -20.17 26.23 -15.03
N THR A 169 -19.19 26.30 -14.11
CA THR A 169 -18.53 25.11 -13.56
C THR A 169 -19.50 24.20 -12.81
N ALA A 170 -20.42 24.76 -12.01
CA ALA A 170 -21.43 24.00 -11.29
C ALA A 170 -22.46 23.35 -12.23
N ALA A 171 -22.85 24.05 -13.31
CA ALA A 171 -23.71 23.49 -14.36
C ALA A 171 -23.01 22.34 -15.10
N ARG A 172 -21.74 22.53 -15.50
CA ARG A 172 -20.90 21.49 -16.10
C ARG A 172 -20.78 20.29 -15.17
N ARG A 173 -20.47 20.49 -13.88
CA ARG A 173 -20.38 19.41 -12.89
C ARG A 173 -21.70 18.68 -12.70
N ARG A 174 -22.85 19.37 -12.65
CA ARG A 174 -24.17 18.73 -12.57
C ARG A 174 -24.47 17.89 -13.80
N HIS A 175 -24.17 18.41 -14.99
CA HIS A 175 -24.30 17.67 -16.24
C HIS A 175 -23.37 16.46 -16.28
N THR A 176 -22.07 16.65 -16.01
CA THR A 176 -21.06 15.59 -15.94
C THR A 176 -21.41 14.55 -14.87
N PHE A 177 -21.93 14.94 -13.72
CA PHE A 177 -22.39 14.03 -12.67
C PHE A 177 -23.58 13.19 -13.13
N ALA A 178 -24.57 13.80 -13.80
CA ALA A 178 -25.68 13.07 -14.41
C ALA A 178 -25.19 12.08 -15.48
N CYS A 179 -24.24 12.51 -16.33
CA CYS A 179 -23.58 11.63 -17.29
C CYS A 179 -22.83 10.50 -16.58
N HIS A 180 -22.04 10.79 -15.53
CA HIS A 180 -21.31 9.79 -14.74
C HIS A 180 -22.24 8.80 -14.03
N GLN A 181 -23.40 9.23 -13.54
CA GLN A 181 -24.41 8.33 -12.99
C GLN A 181 -25.04 7.43 -14.05
N ALA A 182 -25.17 7.93 -15.28
CA ALA A 182 -25.65 7.15 -16.42
C ALA A 182 -24.55 6.28 -17.05
N LEU A 183 -23.27 6.57 -16.81
CA LEU A 183 -22.15 5.80 -17.30
C LEU A 183 -22.11 4.45 -16.60
N ARG A 184 -22.27 3.38 -17.38
CA ARG A 184 -21.71 2.09 -17.03
C ARG A 184 -20.25 2.10 -17.45
N LEU A 185 -19.39 2.55 -16.54
CA LEU A 185 -17.95 2.44 -16.73
C LEU A 185 -17.60 0.95 -16.89
N PRO A 186 -16.74 0.58 -17.85
CA PRO A 186 -16.17 -0.76 -17.86
C PRO A 186 -15.46 -0.97 -16.52
N MET A 187 -15.63 -2.15 -15.91
CA MET A 187 -15.00 -2.44 -14.61
C MET A 187 -13.46 -2.41 -14.68
N PHE A 188 -12.87 -2.32 -15.88
CA PHE A 188 -11.43 -2.27 -16.10
C PHE A 188 -11.08 -1.22 -17.15
N CYS A 189 -9.94 -0.56 -16.92
CA CYS A 189 -9.13 0.04 -17.97
C CYS A 189 -7.96 -0.92 -18.21
N CYS A 190 -7.80 -1.41 -19.44
CA CYS A 190 -6.67 -2.25 -19.83
C CYS A 190 -5.68 -1.43 -20.66
N GLY A 191 -4.38 -1.53 -20.34
CA GLY A 191 -3.27 -0.95 -21.08
C GLY A 191 -1.96 -1.16 -20.33
N ASP A 192 -0.87 -1.38 -21.07
CA ASP A 192 0.48 -1.38 -20.52
C ASP A 192 0.90 0.09 -20.33
N PRO A 193 1.22 0.56 -19.10
CA PRO A 193 1.71 1.91 -18.92
C PRO A 193 3.06 2.05 -19.63
N GLU A 194 3.15 2.97 -20.60
CA GLU A 194 4.42 3.30 -21.24
C GLU A 194 5.32 4.05 -20.25
N PRO A 195 6.52 3.53 -19.93
CA PRO A 195 7.47 4.25 -19.10
C PRO A 195 7.93 5.51 -19.82
N LEU A 196 7.99 6.63 -19.11
CA LEU A 196 8.66 7.82 -19.63
C LEU A 196 10.15 7.52 -19.87
N PRO A 197 10.74 8.04 -20.97
CA PRO A 197 12.16 7.86 -21.22
C PRO A 197 12.99 8.46 -20.08
N PRO A 198 14.02 7.75 -19.59
CA PRO A 198 14.84 8.23 -18.48
C PRO A 198 15.61 9.50 -18.88
N GLU A 199 15.65 10.49 -17.98
CA GLU A 199 16.47 11.68 -18.16
C GLU A 199 17.98 11.35 -18.05
N PRO A 200 18.84 12.00 -18.86
CA PRO A 200 20.28 11.76 -18.83
C PRO A 200 20.89 12.08 -17.45
N PRO A 201 21.96 11.35 -17.04
CA PRO A 201 22.61 11.55 -15.74
C PRO A 201 23.22 12.95 -15.60
N PRO A 202 23.12 13.60 -14.43
CA PRO A 202 23.78 14.88 -14.18
C PRO A 202 25.30 14.65 -14.06
N ALA A 203 26.09 15.64 -14.49
CA ALA A 203 27.54 15.59 -14.37
C ALA A 203 27.99 15.93 -12.95
N GLY A 204 28.67 14.99 -12.28
CA GLY A 204 29.47 15.23 -11.07
C GLY A 204 29.02 14.52 -9.79
N LEU A 205 29.99 14.06 -9.00
CA LEU A 205 29.83 13.51 -7.65
C LEU A 205 29.81 14.64 -6.61
N ALA A 206 28.79 15.50 -6.66
CA ALA A 206 28.50 16.41 -5.54
C ALA A 206 27.63 15.69 -4.50
N ALA A 207 27.83 16.03 -3.22
CA ALA A 207 27.06 15.49 -2.10
C ALA A 207 25.56 15.55 -2.38
N LEU A 208 24.86 14.45 -2.09
CA LEU A 208 23.42 14.33 -2.26
C LEU A 208 22.72 14.82 -0.99
N GLN A 209 21.81 15.78 -1.16
CA GLN A 209 20.95 16.26 -0.10
C GLN A 209 19.61 15.52 -0.17
N GLY A 210 19.17 15.01 0.97
CA GLY A 210 17.86 14.40 1.15
C GLY A 210 17.21 14.86 2.45
N ILE A 211 16.19 14.12 2.87
CA ILE A 211 15.43 14.36 4.08
C ILE A 211 16.00 13.45 5.19
N PRO A 212 16.51 14.02 6.30
CA PRO A 212 16.93 13.24 7.44
C PRO A 212 15.72 12.58 8.08
N VAL A 213 15.77 11.26 8.30
CA VAL A 213 14.65 10.52 8.90
C VAL A 213 15.03 9.77 10.16
N SER A 214 16.28 9.36 10.31
CA SER A 214 16.78 8.72 11.54
C SER A 214 18.22 9.16 11.73
N GLY A 215 18.54 9.81 12.86
CA GLY A 215 19.80 10.52 13.07
C GLY A 215 21.03 9.62 13.19
N GLY A 216 22.20 10.25 13.19
CA GLY A 216 23.51 9.60 13.29
C GLY A 216 24.36 9.71 12.03
N VAL A 217 25.66 9.45 12.20
CA VAL A 217 26.66 9.56 11.13
C VAL A 217 27.40 8.24 10.98
N VAL A 218 27.47 7.73 9.76
CA VAL A 218 28.13 6.46 9.45
C VAL A 218 28.96 6.57 8.18
N GLU A 219 30.11 5.91 8.17
CA GLU A 219 30.97 5.75 7.00
C GLU A 219 31.14 4.27 6.69
N GLY A 220 31.08 3.92 5.41
CA GLY A 220 31.18 2.54 4.99
C GLY A 220 31.14 2.36 3.48
N PRO A 221 31.31 1.12 2.98
CA PRO A 221 31.10 0.82 1.58
C PRO A 221 29.61 0.96 1.25
N ALA A 222 29.29 1.62 0.14
CA ALA A 222 27.95 1.62 -0.40
C ALA A 222 27.58 0.21 -0.90
N ARG A 223 26.37 -0.23 -0.59
CA ARG A 223 25.69 -1.37 -1.22
C ARG A 223 24.56 -0.83 -2.07
N VAL A 224 24.83 -0.63 -3.36
CA VAL A 224 23.82 -0.16 -4.32
C VAL A 224 23.05 -1.37 -4.83
N ALA A 225 21.75 -1.40 -4.56
CA ALA A 225 20.87 -2.49 -4.98
C ALA A 225 19.51 -1.94 -5.43
N ARG A 226 18.99 -2.41 -6.56
CA ARG A 226 17.65 -2.05 -7.06
C ARG A 226 16.59 -3.05 -6.66
N THR A 227 17.02 -4.26 -6.30
CA THR A 227 16.16 -5.35 -5.86
C THR A 227 16.73 -5.98 -4.58
N PRO A 228 15.89 -6.59 -3.71
CA PRO A 228 16.38 -7.33 -2.55
C PRO A 228 17.39 -8.42 -2.92
N ALA A 229 17.20 -9.08 -4.06
CA ALA A 229 18.12 -10.12 -4.55
C ALA A 229 19.54 -9.58 -4.77
N GLU A 230 19.70 -8.36 -5.28
CA GLU A 230 21.01 -7.70 -5.45
C GLU A 230 21.69 -7.37 -4.11
N ALA A 231 20.90 -7.20 -3.04
CA ALA A 231 21.40 -6.97 -1.69
C ALA A 231 21.72 -8.25 -0.92
N SER A 232 21.49 -9.44 -1.50
CA SER A 232 21.75 -10.74 -0.83
C SER A 232 23.18 -10.91 -0.31
N ALA A 233 24.16 -10.30 -0.97
CA ALA A 233 25.58 -10.32 -0.56
C ALA A 233 25.98 -9.13 0.35
N MET A 234 25.01 -8.46 0.97
CA MET A 234 25.26 -7.34 1.88
C MET A 234 25.99 -7.82 3.14
N ARG A 235 26.95 -7.02 3.60
CA ARG A 235 27.75 -7.31 4.80
C ARG A 235 27.52 -6.25 5.89
N PRO A 236 27.70 -6.60 7.17
CA PRO A 236 27.74 -5.63 8.25
C PRO A 236 28.74 -4.51 7.95
N GLY A 237 28.36 -3.27 8.26
CA GLY A 237 29.19 -2.08 7.96
C GLY A 237 28.91 -1.43 6.61
N GLU A 238 28.15 -2.06 5.72
CA GLU A 238 27.75 -1.47 4.43
C GLU A 238 26.56 -0.50 4.59
N ILE A 239 26.56 0.56 3.79
CA ILE A 239 25.46 1.53 3.70
C ILE A 239 24.56 1.13 2.54
N LEU A 240 23.31 0.79 2.81
CA LEU A 240 22.35 0.35 1.80
C LEU A 240 21.82 1.55 1.01
N VAL A 241 22.02 1.54 -0.32
CA VAL A 241 21.57 2.59 -1.25
C VAL A 241 20.60 1.98 -2.26
N VAL A 242 19.35 2.41 -2.22
CA VAL A 242 18.25 1.77 -2.97
C VAL A 242 17.30 2.81 -3.57
N PRO A 243 16.56 2.50 -4.65
CA PRO A 243 15.63 3.47 -5.23
C PRO A 243 14.45 3.76 -4.30
N TYR A 244 13.92 2.72 -3.65
CA TYR A 244 12.86 2.80 -2.66
C TYR A 244 12.94 1.57 -1.75
N THR A 245 12.12 1.54 -0.71
CA THR A 245 12.02 0.38 0.19
C THR A 245 10.57 -0.04 0.39
N ASP A 246 10.39 -1.34 0.51
CA ASP A 246 9.17 -2.04 0.94
C ASP A 246 9.57 -3.12 1.96
N ALA A 247 8.62 -3.94 2.40
CA ALA A 247 8.85 -4.97 3.42
C ALA A 247 9.92 -6.02 3.01
N GLY A 248 10.19 -6.19 1.72
CA GLY A 248 11.24 -7.10 1.24
C GLY A 248 12.65 -6.66 1.61
N TRP A 249 12.83 -5.39 1.99
CA TRP A 249 14.12 -4.83 2.37
C TRP A 249 14.43 -4.93 3.87
N THR A 250 13.41 -5.22 4.71
CA THR A 250 13.53 -5.26 6.17
C THR A 250 14.67 -6.16 6.69
N PRO A 251 14.95 -7.36 6.13
CA PRO A 251 16.06 -8.19 6.60
C PRO A 251 17.43 -7.51 6.51
N TYR A 252 17.61 -6.61 5.54
CA TYR A 252 18.88 -5.91 5.32
C TYR A 252 19.08 -4.74 6.29
N PHE A 253 18.00 -4.20 6.87
CA PHE A 253 18.12 -3.04 7.76
C PHE A 253 18.81 -3.40 9.09
N GLY A 254 18.66 -4.65 9.55
CA GLY A 254 19.38 -5.15 10.72
C GLY A 254 20.87 -5.43 10.46
N VAL A 255 21.29 -5.46 9.19
CA VAL A 255 22.69 -5.69 8.78
C VAL A 255 23.36 -4.37 8.34
N ALA A 256 22.58 -3.47 7.76
CA ALA A 256 23.03 -2.17 7.28
C ALA A 256 23.60 -1.32 8.40
N ALA A 257 24.65 -0.58 8.08
CA ALA A 257 25.18 0.46 8.97
C ALA A 257 24.47 1.80 8.76
N GLY A 258 23.86 2.00 7.59
CA GLY A 258 22.99 3.13 7.27
C GLY A 258 22.11 2.86 6.05
N LEU A 259 21.07 3.68 5.88
CA LEU A 259 20.09 3.57 4.79
C LEU A 259 19.99 4.87 3.99
N ALA A 260 20.06 4.76 2.67
CA ALA A 260 19.84 5.83 1.72
C ALA A 260 18.80 5.41 0.68
N THR A 261 17.71 6.18 0.54
CA THR A 261 16.70 5.90 -0.50
C THR A 261 16.50 7.08 -1.45
N GLU A 262 16.32 6.80 -2.74
CA GLU A 262 16.04 7.85 -3.74
C GLU A 262 14.63 8.41 -3.61
N ILE A 263 13.67 7.55 -3.25
CA ILE A 263 12.26 7.88 -3.07
C ILE A 263 11.91 7.61 -1.62
N GLY A 264 11.25 8.58 -0.98
CA GLY A 264 10.71 8.44 0.36
C GLY A 264 10.46 9.79 1.01
N GLY A 265 9.46 9.85 1.88
CA GLY A 265 9.25 10.97 2.80
C GLY A 265 9.47 10.55 4.25
N THR A 266 9.25 11.48 5.17
CA THR A 266 9.41 11.24 6.61
C THR A 266 8.56 10.08 7.15
N LEU A 267 7.46 9.73 6.49
CA LEU A 267 6.55 8.63 6.84
C LEU A 267 6.67 7.40 5.93
N SER A 268 7.69 7.35 5.06
CA SER A 268 7.93 6.19 4.18
C SER A 268 8.34 4.95 4.99
N HIS A 269 8.16 3.77 4.40
CA HIS A 269 8.54 2.49 5.04
C HIS A 269 9.98 2.51 5.57
N GLY A 270 10.94 2.87 4.72
CA GLY A 270 12.35 3.01 5.09
C GLY A 270 12.56 3.96 6.27
N ALA A 271 11.85 5.09 6.29
CA ALA A 271 11.94 6.08 7.37
C ALA A 271 11.37 5.57 8.71
N VAL A 272 10.26 4.85 8.68
CA VAL A 272 9.65 4.30 9.91
C VAL A 272 10.55 3.22 10.50
N VAL A 273 10.93 2.22 9.70
CA VAL A 273 11.73 1.09 10.19
C VAL A 273 13.13 1.55 10.60
N ALA A 274 13.74 2.51 9.89
CA ALA A 274 15.05 3.04 10.28
C ALA A 274 15.01 3.70 11.67
N ARG A 275 13.94 4.44 12.02
CA ARG A 275 13.77 5.00 13.37
C ARG A 275 13.56 3.92 14.43
N GLU A 276 12.75 2.92 14.12
CA GLU A 276 12.48 1.80 15.03
C GLU A 276 13.77 1.03 15.37
N LEU A 277 14.68 0.89 14.40
CA LEU A 277 15.95 0.18 14.56
C LEU A 277 17.11 1.09 15.00
N GLY A 278 16.91 2.41 15.10
CA GLY A 278 18.00 3.37 15.33
C GLY A 278 19.05 3.39 14.23
N LEU A 279 18.68 2.99 13.01
CA LEU A 279 19.55 2.96 11.84
C LEU A 279 19.67 4.37 11.24
N PRO A 280 20.87 4.97 11.10
CA PRO A 280 21.03 6.25 10.43
C PRO A 280 20.47 6.22 9.01
N ALA A 281 19.57 7.14 8.67
CA ALA A 281 18.84 7.08 7.42
C ALA A 281 18.46 8.45 6.83
N VAL A 282 18.62 8.55 5.51
CA VAL A 282 18.24 9.69 4.68
C VAL A 282 17.43 9.21 3.48
N VAL A 283 16.32 9.88 3.18
CA VAL A 283 15.43 9.56 2.05
C VAL A 283 15.36 10.73 1.07
N ASP A 284 14.71 10.55 -0.08
CA ASP A 284 14.64 11.56 -1.16
C ASP A 284 16.02 11.94 -1.75
N LEU A 285 16.99 11.01 -1.69
CA LEU A 285 18.32 11.18 -2.28
C LEU A 285 18.29 10.87 -3.77
N ARG A 286 17.72 11.80 -4.55
CA ARG A 286 17.43 11.59 -5.98
C ARG A 286 18.64 11.06 -6.76
N ARG A 287 18.42 9.94 -7.45
CA ARG A 287 19.39 9.27 -8.34
C ARG A 287 20.66 8.77 -7.62
N ALA A 288 20.61 8.51 -6.31
CA ALA A 288 21.73 7.96 -5.54
C ALA A 288 22.26 6.64 -6.12
N THR A 289 21.40 5.75 -6.60
CA THR A 289 21.75 4.44 -7.17
C THR A 289 22.40 4.52 -8.55
N GLU A 290 22.31 5.68 -9.21
CA GLU A 290 22.98 5.95 -10.48
C GLU A 290 24.34 6.64 -10.27
N ARG A 291 24.46 7.44 -9.21
CA ARG A 291 25.69 8.19 -8.90
C ARG A 291 26.71 7.37 -8.11
N LEU A 292 26.26 6.42 -7.31
CA LEU A 292 27.13 5.59 -6.48
C LEU A 292 27.31 4.19 -7.07
N ARG A 293 28.41 3.54 -6.72
CA ARG A 293 28.69 2.14 -7.07
C ARG A 293 28.87 1.30 -5.81
N THR A 294 28.44 0.04 -5.87
CA THR A 294 28.70 -0.91 -4.78
C THR A 294 30.20 -1.01 -4.50
N GLY A 295 30.58 -0.92 -3.22
CA GLY A 295 31.97 -0.91 -2.75
C GLY A 295 32.60 0.49 -2.65
N GLN A 296 31.98 1.53 -3.20
CA GLN A 296 32.46 2.90 -3.07
C GLN A 296 32.35 3.37 -1.61
N ARG A 297 33.40 3.98 -1.04
CA ARG A 297 33.31 4.55 0.31
C ARG A 297 32.42 5.77 0.30
N VAL A 298 31.46 5.79 1.21
CA VAL A 298 30.52 6.90 1.38
C VAL A 298 30.38 7.26 2.85
N ARG A 299 30.04 8.52 3.10
CA ARG A 299 29.62 9.04 4.39
C ARG A 299 28.15 9.39 4.31
N LEU A 300 27.34 8.80 5.18
CA LEU A 300 25.94 9.14 5.38
C LEU A 300 25.84 9.93 6.69
N ASP A 301 25.58 11.23 6.58
CA ASP A 301 25.29 12.13 7.69
C ASP A 301 23.78 12.33 7.78
N ALA A 302 23.13 11.50 8.60
CA ALA A 302 21.69 11.49 8.69
C ALA A 302 21.13 12.59 9.61
N ASP A 303 21.99 13.30 10.35
CA ASP A 303 21.61 14.51 11.08
C ASP A 303 21.51 15.71 10.14
N ALA A 304 22.44 15.82 9.18
CA ALA A 304 22.43 16.84 8.14
C ALA A 304 21.58 16.47 6.90
N GLY A 305 21.16 15.20 6.77
CA GLY A 305 20.43 14.71 5.60
C GLY A 305 21.31 14.59 4.35
N VAL A 306 22.59 14.28 4.50
CA VAL A 306 23.58 14.29 3.41
C VAL A 306 24.16 12.90 3.18
N LEU A 307 24.28 12.51 1.92
CA LEU A 307 25.07 11.35 1.48
C LEU A 307 26.20 11.81 0.56
N GLN A 308 27.45 11.55 0.94
CA GLN A 308 28.63 12.00 0.21
C GLN A 308 29.55 10.84 -0.13
N ALA A 309 30.05 10.81 -1.37
CA ALA A 309 31.14 9.92 -1.74
C ALA A 309 32.46 10.43 -1.15
N LEU A 310 33.23 9.55 -0.54
CA LEU A 310 34.57 9.85 -0.08
C LEU A 310 35.54 9.57 -1.24
N GLU A 311 36.50 10.47 -1.46
CA GLU A 311 37.59 10.19 -2.40
C GLU A 311 38.36 8.93 -1.94
N PRO A 312 38.87 8.12 -2.89
CA PRO A 312 39.58 6.87 -2.58
C PRO A 312 40.80 7.06 -1.68
#